data_AF-A0A3P7JKK5-F1
#
_entry.id   AF-A0A3P7JKK5-F1
#
_cell.length_a   1.000
_cell.length_b   1.000
_cell.length_c   1.000
_cell.angle_alpha   90.00
_cell.angle_beta   90.00
_cell.angle_gamma   90.00
#
_symmetry.space_group_name_H-M   'P 1'
#
loop_
_entity.id
_entity.type
_entity.pdbx_description
1 polymer ?
#
loop_
_entity_poly.entity_id
_entity_poly.type
_entity_poly.pdbx_seq_one_letter_code
_entity_poly.pdbx_strand_id
1 'polypeptide(L)'
;LFWSTDSGFLAQFYDKSPTEEIKYKPISVLFDMSFFLPDGVLFNDMTANVNDTVRNVGGDLVEQVKLTDEFLNKKKNRRSQTYRIVYRSHSKALTKDEVNVIHKRITDQLVEQYGVTMR
;
A
#
# COMPACT_ATOMS: atom_id res chain seq x y z
N LEU A 1 11.92 20.82 3.02
CA LEU A 1 10.62 20.55 3.69
C LEU A 1 9.93 21.84 4.14
N PHE A 2 10.62 22.82 4.74
CA PHE A 2 10.01 24.06 5.26
C PHE A 2 9.36 25.00 4.22
N TRP A 3 9.63 24.81 2.93
CA TRP A 3 9.02 25.56 1.82
C TRP A 3 7.93 24.75 1.09
N SER A 4 7.45 23.67 1.72
CA SER A 4 6.43 22.81 1.13
C SER A 4 5.05 23.44 1.24
N THR A 5 4.29 23.39 0.14
CA THR A 5 2.86 23.74 0.09
C THR A 5 1.96 22.51 0.28
N ASP A 6 2.53 21.37 0.70
CA ASP A 6 1.80 20.12 0.88
C ASP A 6 0.81 20.22 2.05
N SER A 7 -0.48 20.08 1.77
CA SER A 7 -1.54 20.15 2.78
C SER A 7 -1.46 19.05 3.83
N GLY A 8 -0.98 17.85 3.48
CA GLY A 8 -0.76 16.76 4.45
C GLY A 8 0.34 17.06 5.47
N PHE A 9 1.33 17.86 5.09
CA PHE A 9 2.35 18.41 5.99
C PHE A 9 1.79 19.57 6.82
N LEU A 10 1.24 20.59 6.16
CA LEU A 10 0.83 21.85 6.80
C LEU A 10 -0.34 21.65 7.77
N ALA A 11 -1.25 20.71 7.50
CA ALA A 11 -2.38 20.42 8.38
C ALA A 11 -1.97 19.98 9.79
N GLN A 12 -0.73 19.49 9.99
CA GLN A 12 -0.24 19.06 11.30
C GLN A 12 0.10 20.23 12.24
N PHE A 13 0.28 21.42 11.67
CA PHE A 13 0.68 22.64 12.38
C PHE A 13 -0.43 23.71 12.38
N TYR A 14 -1.55 23.43 11.69
CA TYR A 14 -2.70 24.32 11.66
C TYR A 14 -3.28 24.46 13.07
N ASP A 15 -3.50 25.71 13.50
CA ASP A 15 -4.06 26.06 14.81
C ASP A 15 -3.21 25.62 16.02
N LYS A 16 -1.88 25.54 15.83
CA LYS A 16 -0.92 25.20 16.89
C LYS A 16 -0.15 26.42 17.37
N SER A 17 0.15 26.47 18.67
CA SER A 17 0.91 27.59 19.23
C SER A 17 2.41 27.45 18.94
N PRO A 18 3.18 28.56 18.83
CA PRO A 18 4.62 28.49 18.59
C PRO A 18 5.42 27.77 19.69
N THR A 19 4.85 27.63 20.89
CA THR A 19 5.48 26.98 22.05
C THR A 19 4.93 25.57 22.30
N GLU A 20 3.95 25.12 21.50
CA GLU A 20 3.38 23.78 21.62
C GLU A 20 4.39 22.73 21.14
N GLU A 21 4.57 21.67 21.92
CA GLU A 21 5.47 20.58 21.57
C GLU A 21 4.80 19.68 20.52
N ILE A 22 5.11 19.89 19.25
CA ILE A 22 4.52 19.15 18.13
C ILE A 22 5.44 18.02 17.70
N LYS A 23 4.93 16.79 17.75
CA LYS A 23 5.61 15.62 17.17
C LYS A 23 5.16 15.41 15.73
N TYR A 24 6.09 15.56 14.79
CA TYR A 24 5.85 15.28 13.37
C TYR A 24 5.31 13.87 13.14
N LYS A 25 4.26 13.75 12.31
CA LYS A 25 3.73 12.49 11.81
C LYS A 25 4.10 12.33 10.33
N PRO A 26 4.71 11.20 9.93
CA PRO A 26 4.90 10.89 8.52
C PRO A 26 3.59 10.98 7.74
N ILE A 27 3.62 11.65 6.60
CA ILE A 27 2.44 11.89 5.75
C ILE A 27 2.09 10.65 4.92
N SER A 28 3.10 9.82 4.63
CA SER A 28 2.94 8.55 3.92
C SER A 28 3.12 7.37 4.87
N VAL A 29 2.32 6.32 4.66
CA VAL A 29 2.39 5.05 5.37
C VAL A 29 2.70 3.94 4.38
N LEU A 30 3.67 3.09 4.72
CA LEU A 30 4.12 2.01 3.84
C LEU A 30 3.64 0.67 4.37
N PHE A 31 3.10 -0.16 3.48
CA PHE A 31 2.73 -1.54 3.77
C PHE A 31 3.24 -2.46 2.69
N ASP A 32 3.79 -3.60 3.11
CA ASP A 32 4.21 -4.66 2.22
C ASP A 32 3.16 -5.78 2.25
N MET A 33 2.83 -6.33 1.10
CA MET A 33 2.03 -7.56 0.98
C MET A 33 2.82 -8.61 0.20
N SER A 34 2.81 -9.84 0.69
CA SER A 34 3.40 -10.98 0.01
C SER A 34 2.35 -12.08 -0.10
N PHE A 35 2.33 -12.77 -1.24
CA PHE A 35 1.40 -13.87 -1.46
C PHE A 35 1.95 -14.85 -2.48
N PHE A 36 1.42 -16.07 -2.43
CA PHE A 36 1.63 -17.09 -3.43
C PHE A 36 0.59 -17.00 -4.53
N LEU A 37 1.04 -17.14 -5.76
CA LEU A 37 0.18 -17.18 -6.94
C LEU A 37 -0.46 -18.58 -7.05
N PRO A 38 -1.67 -18.69 -7.61
CA PRO A 38 -2.22 -19.98 -8.02
C PRO A 38 -1.33 -20.68 -9.06
N ASP A 39 -1.47 -22.00 -9.12
CA ASP A 39 -0.81 -22.79 -10.15
C ASP A 39 -1.26 -22.37 -11.55
N GLY A 40 -0.35 -22.37 -12.53
CA GLY A 40 -0.64 -21.92 -13.90
C GLY A 40 -0.55 -20.40 -14.13
N VAL A 41 -0.86 -19.54 -13.15
CA VAL A 41 -0.85 -18.07 -13.32
C VAL A 41 0.54 -17.46 -13.51
N LEU A 42 0.77 -16.76 -14.62
CA LEU A 42 2.05 -16.09 -14.89
C LEU A 42 2.21 -14.81 -14.04
N PHE A 43 3.46 -14.44 -13.80
CA PHE A 43 3.80 -13.26 -13.00
C PHE A 43 3.27 -11.94 -13.58
N ASN A 44 3.33 -11.80 -14.91
CA ASN A 44 2.83 -10.59 -15.59
C ASN A 44 1.32 -10.45 -15.44
N ASP A 45 0.58 -11.54 -15.58
CA ASP A 45 -0.88 -11.55 -15.43
C ASP A 45 -1.28 -11.16 -14.00
N MET A 46 -0.60 -11.74 -13.00
CA MET A 46 -0.83 -11.38 -11.60
C MET A 46 -0.46 -9.91 -11.33
N THR A 47 0.60 -9.39 -11.95
CA THR A 47 0.99 -7.98 -11.79
C THR A 47 -0.10 -7.03 -12.31
N ALA A 48 -0.72 -7.33 -13.45
CA ALA A 48 -1.84 -6.56 -13.96
C ALA A 48 -3.03 -6.59 -12.97
N ASN A 49 -3.40 -7.79 -12.51
CA ASN A 49 -4.48 -7.99 -11.55
C ASN A 49 -4.27 -7.23 -10.23
N VAL A 50 -3.05 -7.23 -9.70
CA VAL A 50 -2.68 -6.48 -8.48
C VAL A 50 -2.83 -4.98 -8.71
N ASN A 51 -2.28 -4.45 -9.81
CA ASN A 51 -2.36 -3.02 -10.11
C ASN A 51 -3.81 -2.55 -10.25
N ASP A 52 -4.65 -3.34 -10.93
CA ASP A 52 -6.07 -3.02 -11.11
C ASP A 52 -6.83 -3.09 -9.78
N THR A 53 -6.59 -4.13 -8.97
CA THR A 53 -7.23 -4.26 -7.65
C THR A 53 -6.84 -3.14 -6.71
N VAL A 54 -5.55 -2.80 -6.64
CA VAL A 54 -5.07 -1.71 -5.79
C VAL A 54 -5.65 -0.37 -6.25
N ARG A 55 -5.73 -0.12 -7.56
CA ARG A 55 -6.36 1.10 -8.09
C ARG A 55 -7.85 1.16 -7.75
N ASN A 56 -8.58 0.06 -7.90
CA ASN A 56 -10.02 0.01 -7.67
C ASN A 56 -10.40 0.17 -6.19
N VAL A 57 -9.63 -0.44 -5.28
CA VAL A 57 -9.93 -0.41 -3.84
C VAL A 57 -9.26 0.77 -3.14
N GLY A 58 -8.00 1.04 -3.47
CA GLY A 58 -7.18 2.05 -2.82
C GLY A 58 -7.47 3.47 -3.29
N GLY A 59 -7.92 3.64 -4.54
CA GLY A 59 -8.28 4.94 -5.10
C GLY A 59 -7.19 6.00 -4.90
N ASP A 60 -7.62 7.21 -4.51
CA ASP A 60 -6.73 8.37 -4.29
C ASP A 60 -5.83 8.25 -3.05
N LEU A 61 -6.01 7.22 -2.22
CA LEU A 61 -5.16 7.01 -1.05
C LEU A 61 -3.87 6.26 -1.38
N VAL A 62 -3.78 5.63 -2.55
CA VAL A 62 -2.57 4.92 -2.99
C VAL A 62 -1.75 5.84 -3.88
N GLU A 63 -0.57 6.23 -3.39
CA GLU A 63 0.38 7.04 -4.14
C GLU A 63 1.23 6.18 -5.07
N GLN A 64 1.67 5.01 -4.59
CA GLN A 64 2.59 4.15 -5.35
C GLN A 64 2.39 2.68 -5.03
N VAL A 65 2.49 1.83 -6.05
CA VAL A 65 2.59 0.37 -5.95
C VAL A 65 3.90 -0.07 -6.59
N LYS A 66 4.72 -0.83 -5.87
CA LYS A 66 6.00 -1.32 -6.36
C LYS A 66 6.13 -2.83 -6.13
N LEU A 67 6.35 -3.58 -7.20
CA LEU A 67 6.82 -4.97 -7.10
C LEU A 67 8.24 -4.94 -6.53
N THR A 68 8.41 -5.48 -5.32
CA THR A 68 9.71 -5.50 -4.63
C THR A 68 10.44 -6.81 -4.77
N ASP A 69 9.71 -7.91 -4.91
CA ASP A 69 10.29 -9.25 -5.06
C ASP A 69 9.39 -10.16 -5.89
N GLU A 70 10.01 -11.02 -6.67
CA GLU A 70 9.38 -12.06 -7.47
C GLU A 70 10.20 -13.34 -7.38
N PHE A 71 9.57 -14.43 -6.96
CA PHE A 71 10.29 -15.66 -6.63
C PHE A 71 9.59 -16.93 -7.13
N LEU A 72 10.37 -17.83 -7.73
CA LEU A 72 9.96 -19.17 -8.15
C LEU A 72 10.72 -20.25 -7.37
N ASN A 73 10.00 -21.01 -6.56
CA ASN A 73 10.52 -22.22 -5.94
C ASN A 73 10.42 -23.41 -6.90
N LYS A 74 11.53 -23.74 -7.59
CA LYS A 74 11.59 -24.85 -8.55
C LYS A 74 11.26 -26.22 -7.96
N LYS A 75 11.57 -26.46 -6.67
CA LYS A 75 11.32 -27.76 -6.02
C LYS A 75 9.84 -28.00 -5.72
N LYS A 76 9.13 -26.94 -5.36
CA LYS A 76 7.70 -26.98 -5.01
C LYS A 76 6.79 -26.45 -6.12
N ASN A 77 7.37 -26.01 -7.24
CA ASN A 77 6.72 -25.29 -8.32
C ASN A 77 5.82 -24.12 -7.85
N ARG A 78 6.21 -23.44 -6.75
CA ARG A 78 5.43 -22.33 -6.18
C ARG A 78 6.01 -20.98 -6.58
N ARG A 79 5.13 -20.07 -6.99
CA ARG A 79 5.46 -18.69 -7.33
C ARG A 79 4.94 -17.74 -6.26
N SER A 80 5.70 -16.70 -5.97
CA SER A 80 5.27 -15.63 -5.05
C SER A 80 5.72 -14.27 -5.58
N GLN A 81 4.94 -13.25 -5.25
CA GLN A 81 5.30 -11.86 -5.47
C GLN A 81 5.13 -11.09 -4.16
N THR A 82 5.93 -10.05 -3.99
CA THR A 82 5.84 -9.12 -2.87
C THR A 82 5.75 -7.71 -3.41
N TYR A 83 4.77 -6.96 -2.92
CA TYR A 83 4.53 -5.57 -3.30
C TYR A 83 4.65 -4.66 -2.09
N ARG A 84 5.24 -3.49 -2.31
CA ARG A 84 5.19 -2.35 -1.39
C ARG A 84 4.20 -1.34 -1.90
N ILE A 85 3.23 -1.00 -1.07
CA ILE A 85 2.24 0.03 -1.35
C ILE A 85 2.50 1.23 -0.44
N VAL A 86 2.57 2.40 -1.05
CA VAL A 86 2.69 3.69 -0.36
C VAL A 86 1.31 4.33 -0.33
N TYR A 87 0.78 4.49 0.87
CA TYR A 87 -0.48 5.18 1.10
C TYR A 87 -0.21 6.63 1.51
N ARG A 88 -0.86 7.58 0.85
CA ARG A 88 -0.78 9.00 1.15
C ARG A 88 -2.10 9.67 0.80
N SER A 89 -2.58 10.55 1.67
CA SER A 89 -3.70 11.43 1.36
C SER A 89 -3.18 12.83 1.07
N HIS A 90 -3.76 13.51 0.07
CA HIS A 90 -3.44 14.90 -0.23
C HIS A 90 -3.97 15.86 0.83
N SER A 91 -5.01 15.51 1.58
CA SER A 91 -5.68 16.43 2.50
C SER A 91 -5.28 16.28 3.97
N LYS A 92 -4.84 15.08 4.39
CA LYS A 92 -4.54 14.79 5.80
C LYS A 92 -3.45 13.75 5.98
N ALA A 93 -2.81 13.75 7.15
CA ALA A 93 -1.97 12.63 7.56
C ALA A 93 -2.83 11.38 7.80
N LEU A 94 -2.39 10.24 7.27
CA LEU A 94 -3.08 8.96 7.44
C LEU A 94 -2.60 8.23 8.70
N THR A 95 -3.53 7.61 9.41
CA THR A 95 -3.19 6.69 10.50
C THR A 95 -2.98 5.27 9.98
N LYS A 96 -2.21 4.46 10.72
CA LYS A 96 -2.02 3.04 10.36
C LYS A 96 -3.33 2.26 10.36
N ASP A 97 -4.27 2.60 11.26
CA ASP A 97 -5.54 1.89 11.37
C ASP A 97 -6.45 2.16 10.17
N GLU A 98 -6.52 3.41 9.70
CA GLU A 98 -7.23 3.75 8.45
C GLU A 98 -6.64 3.02 7.25
N VAL A 99 -5.31 2.98 7.14
CA VAL A 99 -4.62 2.28 6.06
C VAL A 99 -4.82 0.77 6.14
N ASN A 100 -4.81 0.19 7.34
CA ASN A 100 -5.06 -1.24 7.55
C ASN A 100 -6.41 -1.69 6.99
N VAL A 101 -7.46 -0.88 7.13
CA VAL A 101 -8.79 -1.20 6.59
C VAL A 101 -8.74 -1.33 5.07
N ILE A 102 -8.11 -0.37 4.38
CA ILE A 102 -7.98 -0.39 2.92
C ILE A 102 -7.04 -1.51 2.46
N HIS A 103 -5.89 -1.66 3.13
CA HIS A 103 -4.92 -2.70 2.82
C HIS A 103 -5.55 -4.09 2.94
N LYS A 104 -6.31 -4.34 4.01
CA LYS A 104 -7.03 -5.60 4.21
C LYS A 104 -8.06 -5.85 3.11
N ARG A 105 -8.81 -4.82 2.69
CA ARG A 105 -9.76 -4.96 1.58
C ARG A 105 -9.06 -5.33 0.26
N ILE A 106 -7.89 -4.76 -0.01
CA ILE A 106 -7.07 -5.14 -1.16
C ILE A 106 -6.67 -6.61 -1.07
N THR A 107 -6.13 -7.04 0.07
CA THR A 107 -5.69 -8.44 0.23
C THR A 107 -6.87 -9.42 0.15
N ASP A 108 -8.01 -9.08 0.77
CA ASP A 108 -9.21 -9.90 0.75
C ASP A 108 -9.74 -10.06 -0.70
N GLN A 109 -9.77 -8.97 -1.47
CA GLN A 109 -10.20 -9.00 -2.87
C GLN A 109 -9.23 -9.81 -3.75
N LEU A 110 -7.92 -9.72 -3.50
CA LEU A 110 -6.94 -10.54 -4.23
C LEU A 110 -7.15 -12.04 -3.97
N VAL A 111 -7.44 -12.41 -2.72
CA VAL A 111 -7.73 -13.79 -2.33
C VAL A 111 -9.04 -14.26 -2.98
N GLU A 112 -10.10 -13.46 -2.94
CA GLU A 112 -11.41 -13.82 -3.47
C GLU A 112 -11.43 -13.93 -5.00
N GLN A 113 -10.84 -12.97 -5.71
CA GLN A 113 -10.94 -12.88 -7.17
C GLN A 113 -9.89 -13.72 -7.89
N TYR A 114 -8.69 -13.84 -7.32
CA TYR A 114 -7.56 -14.49 -7.99
C TYR A 114 -7.03 -15.71 -7.24
N GLY A 115 -7.62 -16.09 -6.11
CA GLY A 115 -7.24 -17.30 -5.39
C GLY A 115 -5.81 -17.28 -4.84
N VAL A 116 -5.23 -16.10 -4.62
CA VAL A 116 -3.88 -15.99 -4.03
C VAL A 116 -3.89 -16.46 -2.58
N THR A 117 -2.73 -16.89 -2.08
CA THR A 117 -2.56 -17.25 -0.66
C THR A 117 -1.59 -16.29 0.02
N MET A 118 -2.07 -15.49 0.97
CA MET A 118 -1.24 -14.54 1.72
C MET A 118 -0.10 -15.25 2.49
N ARG A 119 1.04 -14.57 2.63
CA ARG A 119 2.28 -15.08 3.25
C ARG A 119 2.71 -14.24 4.46
#